data_AF-A0A3A0CVV6-F1
#
_entry.id   AF-A0A3A0CVV6-F1
#
_cell.length_a   1.000
_cell.length_b   1.000
_cell.length_c   1.000
_cell.angle_alpha   90.00
_cell.angle_beta   90.00
_cell.angle_gamma   90.00
#
_symmetry.space_group_name_H-M   'P 1'
#
loop_
_entity.id
_entity.type
_entity.pdbx_description
1 polymer ?
#
loop_
_entity_poly.entity_id
_entity_poly.type
_entity_poly.pdbx_seq_one_letter_code
_entity_poly.pdbx_strand_id
1 'polypeptide(L)'
;MRSKLPLLAGSALLLMAALLHLRLFPLSGALEFLERKNLDLMFRLRGELPADSSMIIVSIDDASLQRAGAWPWPRRQLADLLQKLAAARPKLIVLDIMLPARSDDLDGTAELAHVMRNSRVGEPISNSAGERMSSQVGEPVSNQVGEPVSNQVGEPV
;
A
#
# COMPACT_ATOMS: atom_id res chain seq x y z
N MET A 1 30.47 15.92 -51.34
CA MET A 1 30.48 15.92 -49.86
C MET A 1 29.07 16.18 -49.34
N ARG A 2 28.43 15.19 -48.71
CA ARG A 2 27.12 15.39 -48.03
C ARG A 2 27.39 16.00 -46.64
N SER A 3 26.79 17.15 -46.36
CA SER A 3 27.06 17.95 -45.17
C SER A 3 26.63 17.24 -43.88
N LYS A 4 27.52 17.17 -42.89
CA LYS A 4 27.25 16.66 -41.52
C LYS A 4 26.44 17.66 -40.65
N LEU A 5 26.03 18.78 -41.25
CA LEU A 5 25.26 19.87 -40.65
C LEU A 5 23.97 19.45 -39.91
N PRO A 6 23.11 18.54 -40.41
CA PRO A 6 21.91 18.13 -39.67
C PRO A 6 22.21 17.26 -38.44
N LEU A 7 23.35 16.55 -38.44
CA LEU A 7 23.77 15.73 -37.29
C LEU A 7 24.21 16.60 -36.11
N LEU A 8 24.91 17.71 -36.39
CA LEU A 8 25.37 18.66 -35.39
C LEU A 8 24.22 19.50 -34.79
N ALA A 9 23.24 19.86 -35.62
CA ALA A 9 22.04 20.54 -35.15
C ALA A 9 21.20 19.62 -34.23
N GLY A 10 21.07 18.34 -34.59
CA GLY A 10 20.38 17.34 -33.76
C GLY A 10 21.07 17.10 -32.42
N SER A 11 22.39 16.97 -32.40
CA SER A 11 23.14 16.79 -31.15
C SER A 11 23.10 18.03 -30.25
N ALA A 12 23.13 19.23 -30.81
CA ALA A 12 22.97 20.47 -30.06
C ALA A 12 21.59 20.59 -29.41
N LEU A 13 20.52 20.18 -30.11
CA LEU A 13 19.16 20.15 -29.57
C LEU A 13 19.03 19.15 -28.41
N LEU A 14 19.62 17.95 -28.54
CA LEU A 14 19.65 16.94 -27.49
C LEU A 14 20.43 17.41 -26.26
N LEU A 15 21.58 18.06 -26.47
CA LEU A 15 22.38 18.66 -25.39
C LEU A 15 21.60 19.75 -24.66
N MET A 16 20.92 20.63 -25.40
CA MET A 16 20.09 21.68 -24.82
C MET A 16 18.92 21.10 -24.01
N ALA A 17 18.23 20.08 -24.53
CA ALA A 17 17.16 19.40 -23.82
C ALA A 17 17.66 18.69 -22.54
N ALA A 18 18.82 18.02 -22.61
CA ALA A 18 19.45 17.37 -21.46
C ALA A 18 19.86 18.38 -20.38
N LEU A 19 20.44 19.53 -20.77
CA LEU A 19 20.80 20.61 -19.86
C LEU A 19 19.57 21.26 -19.22
N LEU A 20 18.51 21.48 -20.00
CA LEU A 20 17.24 22.00 -19.49
C LEU A 20 16.61 21.02 -18.49
N HIS A 21 16.60 19.72 -18.81
CA HIS A 21 16.13 18.69 -17.90
C HIS A 21 16.93 18.68 -16.60
N LEU A 22 18.27 18.74 -16.65
CA LEU A 22 19.13 18.82 -15.46
C LEU A 22 18.85 20.06 -14.58
N ARG A 23 18.44 21.17 -15.19
CA ARG A 23 18.10 22.42 -14.48
C ARG A 23 16.68 22.42 -13.89
N LEU A 24 15.74 21.74 -14.55
CA LEU A 24 14.34 21.64 -14.11
C LEU A 24 14.09 20.46 -13.17
N PHE A 25 14.89 19.40 -13.26
CA PHE A 25 14.81 18.24 -12.37
C PHE A 25 14.83 18.60 -10.87
N PRO A 26 15.66 19.53 -10.37
CA PRO A 26 15.60 19.93 -8.96
C PRO A 26 14.35 20.74 -8.56
N LEU A 27 13.58 21.29 -9.52
CA LEU A 27 12.33 21.98 -9.19
C LEU A 27 11.26 21.02 -8.65
N SER A 28 11.29 19.72 -9.01
CA SER A 28 10.37 18.74 -8.42
C SER A 28 10.64 18.56 -6.92
N GLY A 29 11.91 18.43 -6.53
CA GLY A 29 12.32 18.33 -5.13
C GLY A 29 12.07 19.63 -4.35
N ALA A 30 12.23 20.80 -4.98
CA ALA A 30 11.91 22.07 -4.35
C ALA A 30 10.41 22.20 -4.06
N LEU A 31 9.54 21.75 -4.98
CA LEU A 31 8.10 21.77 -4.77
C LEU A 31 7.67 20.80 -3.65
N GLU A 32 8.23 19.58 -3.61
CA GLU A 32 8.01 18.64 -2.51
C GLU A 32 8.49 19.21 -1.17
N PHE A 33 9.61 19.93 -1.15
CA PHE A 33 10.10 20.59 0.05
C PHE A 33 9.14 21.68 0.53
N LEU A 34 8.64 22.53 -0.38
CA LEU A 34 7.63 23.55 -0.04
C LEU A 34 6.33 22.90 0.45
N GLU A 35 5.89 21.81 -0.18
CA GLU A 35 4.70 21.08 0.24
C GLU A 35 4.83 20.56 1.67
N ARG A 36 5.96 19.89 2.00
CA ARG A 36 6.24 19.40 3.36
C ARG A 36 6.26 20.55 4.38
N LYS A 37 6.90 21.67 4.04
CA LYS A 37 6.94 22.86 4.90
C LYS A 37 5.55 23.47 5.11
N ASN A 38 4.73 23.49 4.06
CA ASN A 38 3.35 23.95 4.15
C ASN A 38 2.52 23.02 5.03
N LEU A 39 2.67 21.70 4.88
CA LEU A 39 2.00 20.71 5.72
C LEU A 39 2.38 20.88 7.20
N ASP A 40 3.68 21.01 7.51
CA ASP A 40 4.17 21.30 8.86
C ASP A 40 3.56 22.58 9.42
N LEU A 41 3.49 23.63 8.61
CA LEU A 41 2.87 24.90 9.00
C LEU A 41 1.37 24.72 9.29
N MET A 42 0.65 23.98 8.46
CA MET A 42 -0.77 23.69 8.68
C MET A 42 -1.00 22.92 9.98
N PHE A 43 -0.16 21.94 10.32
CA PHE A 43 -0.25 21.24 11.61
C PHE A 43 0.09 22.16 12.79
N ARG A 44 1.11 23.00 12.66
CA ARG A 44 1.46 23.98 13.71
C ARG A 44 0.37 25.02 13.93
N LEU A 45 -0.24 25.53 12.86
CA LEU A 45 -1.34 26.50 12.93
C LEU A 45 -2.62 25.87 13.48
N ARG A 46 -2.89 24.60 13.15
CA ARG A 46 -4.00 23.82 13.74
C ARG A 46 -3.82 23.67 15.26
N GLY A 47 -2.58 23.53 15.72
CA GLY A 47 -2.26 23.32 17.13
C GLY A 47 -2.49 21.87 17.59
N GLU A 48 -2.24 21.62 18.88
CA GLU A 48 -2.50 20.32 19.49
C GLU A 48 -4.00 20.08 19.64
N LEU A 49 -4.50 18.96 19.10
CA LEU A 49 -5.84 18.50 19.40
C LEU A 49 -5.79 17.57 20.61
N PRO A 50 -6.70 17.72 21.58
CA PRO A 50 -6.80 16.77 22.67
C PRO A 50 -7.13 15.39 22.11
N ALA A 51 -6.47 14.36 22.63
CA ALA A 51 -6.78 12.99 22.28
C ALA A 51 -8.23 12.68 22.67
N ASP A 52 -8.99 12.14 21.72
CA ASP A 52 -10.36 11.72 21.98
C ASP A 52 -10.37 10.50 22.89
N SER A 53 -10.77 10.69 24.15
CA SER A 53 -10.88 9.61 25.15
C SER A 53 -11.86 8.50 24.78
N SER A 54 -12.69 8.69 23.75
CA SER A 54 -13.62 7.68 23.26
C SER A 54 -12.98 6.69 22.27
N MET A 55 -11.74 6.94 21.84
CA MET A 55 -10.98 6.07 20.93
C MET A 55 -9.75 5.49 21.65
N ILE A 56 -9.60 4.16 21.59
CA ILE A 56 -8.46 3.46 22.17
C ILE A 56 -7.76 2.72 21.03
N ILE A 57 -6.46 2.95 20.88
CA ILE A 57 -5.60 2.22 19.96
C ILE A 57 -4.93 1.09 20.75
N VAL A 58 -5.12 -0.14 20.27
CA VAL A 58 -4.46 -1.33 20.82
C VAL A 58 -3.36 -1.73 19.85
N SER A 59 -2.12 -1.35 20.14
CA SER A 59 -0.96 -1.66 19.31
C SER A 59 -0.38 -3.05 19.63
N ILE A 60 0.13 -3.73 18.62
CA ILE A 60 0.97 -4.92 18.75
C ILE A 60 2.42 -4.45 18.61
N ASP A 61 3.14 -4.38 19.73
CA ASP A 61 4.54 -3.94 19.80
C ASP A 61 5.49 -5.11 20.07
N ASP A 62 6.80 -4.83 20.07
CA ASP A 62 7.83 -5.85 20.32
C ASP A 62 7.66 -6.53 21.69
N ALA A 63 7.24 -5.78 22.71
CA ALA A 63 6.98 -6.34 24.04
C ALA A 63 5.77 -7.29 24.05
N SER A 64 4.78 -7.05 23.20
CA SER A 64 3.65 -7.95 22.97
C SER A 64 4.10 -9.20 22.23
N LEU A 65 4.91 -9.07 21.18
CA LEU A 65 5.43 -10.22 20.43
C LEU A 65 6.35 -11.11 21.28
N GLN A 66 7.17 -10.52 22.15
CA GLN A 66 8.01 -11.28 23.08
C GLN A 66 7.19 -12.11 24.09
N ARG A 67 6.01 -11.61 24.49
CA ARG A 67 5.13 -12.30 25.46
C ARG A 67 4.15 -13.27 24.82
N ALA A 68 3.58 -12.89 23.67
CA ALA A 68 2.48 -13.60 23.02
C ALA A 68 2.92 -14.48 21.86
N GLY A 69 4.19 -14.39 21.45
CA GLY A 69 4.76 -15.13 20.33
C GLY A 69 4.93 -14.28 19.07
N ALA A 70 5.67 -14.83 18.11
CA ALA A 70 5.93 -14.17 16.84
C ALA A 70 4.65 -14.03 16.00
N TRP A 71 4.55 -12.91 15.27
CA TRP A 71 3.50 -12.69 14.29
C TRP A 71 3.76 -13.53 13.02
N PRO A 72 2.73 -14.00 12.28
CA PRO A 72 1.29 -13.86 12.54
C PRO A 72 0.80 -14.79 13.64
N TRP A 73 -0.01 -14.24 14.55
CA TRP A 73 -0.62 -15.02 15.62
C TRP A 73 -1.67 -16.01 15.09
N PRO A 74 -1.83 -17.17 15.74
CA PRO A 74 -2.89 -18.12 15.42
C PRO A 74 -4.29 -17.49 15.53
N ARG A 75 -5.24 -18.00 14.72
CA ARG A 75 -6.61 -17.47 14.65
C ARG A 75 -7.33 -17.54 15.99
N ARG A 76 -7.12 -18.61 16.75
CA ARG A 76 -7.62 -18.76 18.13
C ARG A 76 -7.13 -17.65 19.05
N GLN A 77 -5.85 -17.30 18.99
CA GLN A 77 -5.28 -16.23 19.81
C GLN A 77 -5.89 -14.86 19.47
N LEU A 78 -6.16 -14.61 18.18
CA LEU A 78 -6.88 -13.40 17.76
C LEU A 78 -8.34 -13.41 18.23
N ALA A 79 -8.99 -14.57 18.25
CA ALA A 79 -10.36 -14.72 18.77
C ALA A 79 -10.41 -14.38 20.27
N ASP A 80 -9.46 -14.91 21.06
CA ASP A 80 -9.33 -14.61 22.49
C ASP A 80 -9.11 -13.11 22.75
N LEU A 81 -8.25 -12.47 21.94
CA LEU A 81 -8.01 -11.03 22.02
C LEU A 81 -9.30 -10.26 21.76
N LEU A 82 -10.01 -10.58 20.68
CA LEU A 82 -11.26 -9.92 20.34
C LEU A 82 -12.35 -10.14 21.39
N GLN A 83 -12.45 -11.32 21.99
CA GLN A 83 -13.39 -11.58 23.08
C GLN A 83 -13.11 -10.67 24.29
N LYS A 84 -11.84 -10.50 24.66
CA LYS A 84 -11.44 -9.60 25.75
C LYS A 84 -11.77 -8.14 25.45
N LEU A 85 -11.54 -7.70 24.21
CA LEU A 85 -11.91 -6.33 23.78
C LEU A 85 -13.43 -6.14 23.75
N ALA A 86 -14.17 -7.14 23.25
CA ALA A 86 -15.62 -7.12 23.18
C ALA A 86 -16.28 -7.09 24.57
N ALA A 87 -15.65 -7.69 25.59
CA ALA A 87 -16.13 -7.66 26.97
C ALA A 87 -16.26 -6.23 27.54
N ALA A 88 -15.44 -5.29 27.05
CA ALA A 88 -15.53 -3.87 27.40
C ALA A 88 -16.71 -3.14 26.71
N ARG A 89 -17.48 -3.84 25.86
CA ARG A 89 -18.63 -3.33 25.08
C ARG A 89 -18.33 -2.04 24.28
N PRO A 90 -17.26 -2.00 23.47
CA PRO A 90 -16.99 -0.85 22.62
C PRO A 90 -18.12 -0.65 21.59
N LYS A 91 -18.28 0.58 21.10
CA LYS A 91 -19.24 0.89 20.03
C LYS A 91 -18.86 0.23 18.70
N LEU A 92 -17.56 0.14 18.41
CA LEU A 92 -16.99 -0.44 17.19
C LEU A 92 -15.56 -0.92 17.50
N ILE A 93 -15.16 -2.05 16.93
CA ILE A 93 -13.79 -2.55 16.92
C ILE A 93 -13.32 -2.55 15.46
N VAL A 94 -12.19 -1.93 15.17
CA VAL A 94 -11.59 -1.94 13.84
C VAL A 94 -10.27 -2.71 13.91
N LEU A 95 -10.09 -3.65 12.99
CA LEU A 95 -8.88 -4.44 12.88
C LEU A 95 -8.08 -3.94 11.68
N ASP A 96 -6.93 -3.33 11.97
CA ASP A 96 -5.94 -2.95 10.98
C ASP A 96 -4.79 -3.96 10.96
N ILE A 97 -5.13 -5.21 10.63
CA ILE A 97 -4.17 -6.32 10.52
C ILE A 97 -4.43 -7.10 9.24
N MET A 98 -3.37 -7.44 8.52
CA MET A 98 -3.47 -8.34 7.37
C MET A 98 -3.49 -9.79 7.86
N LEU A 99 -4.57 -10.48 7.52
CA LEU A 99 -4.79 -11.87 7.91
C LEU A 99 -4.34 -12.81 6.77
N PRO A 100 -3.49 -13.82 7.04
CA PRO A 100 -3.09 -14.78 6.02
C PRO A 100 -4.29 -15.49 5.40
N ALA A 101 -4.29 -15.67 4.08
CA ALA A 101 -5.41 -16.28 3.35
C ALA A 101 -5.69 -17.74 3.78
N ARG A 102 -4.67 -18.44 4.29
CA ARG A 102 -4.77 -19.81 4.78
C ARG A 102 -4.32 -19.89 6.23
N SER A 103 -5.06 -20.64 7.04
CA SER A 103 -4.69 -21.06 8.39
C SER A 103 -4.90 -22.56 8.53
N ASP A 104 -3.93 -23.22 9.17
CA ASP A 104 -4.02 -24.65 9.44
C ASP A 104 -4.95 -24.96 10.64
N ASP A 105 -5.26 -23.94 11.45
CA ASP A 105 -6.20 -23.97 12.57
C ASP A 105 -7.63 -23.60 12.12
N LEU A 106 -8.36 -24.59 11.59
CA LEU A 106 -9.74 -24.40 11.11
C LEU A 106 -10.70 -24.08 12.25
N ASP A 107 -10.52 -24.70 13.42
CA ASP A 107 -11.36 -24.46 14.60
C ASP A 107 -11.19 -23.01 15.09
N GLY A 108 -9.95 -22.53 15.22
CA GLY A 108 -9.68 -21.14 15.57
C GLY A 108 -10.15 -20.16 14.50
N THR A 109 -10.19 -20.57 13.23
CA THR A 109 -10.79 -19.77 12.15
C THR A 109 -12.30 -19.62 12.34
N ALA A 110 -12.99 -20.72 12.66
CA ALA A 110 -14.43 -20.71 12.94
C ALA A 110 -14.75 -19.88 14.19
N GLU A 111 -13.93 -20.00 15.23
CA GLU A 111 -14.04 -19.24 16.47
C GLU A 111 -13.84 -17.74 16.24
N LEU A 112 -12.76 -17.36 15.54
CA LEU A 112 -12.51 -15.96 15.19
C LEU A 112 -13.69 -15.38 14.40
N ALA A 113 -14.21 -16.12 13.40
CA ALA A 113 -15.36 -15.70 12.63
C ALA A 113 -16.64 -15.56 13.48
N HIS A 114 -16.84 -16.44 14.46
CA HIS A 114 -17.95 -16.35 15.40
C HIS A 114 -17.86 -15.09 16.26
N VAL A 115 -16.68 -14.81 16.82
CA VAL A 115 -16.43 -13.62 17.64
C VAL A 115 -16.60 -12.36 16.81
N MET A 116 -16.07 -12.31 15.59
CA MET A 116 -16.21 -11.17 14.69
C MET A 116 -17.67 -10.86 14.35
N ARG A 117 -18.49 -11.89 14.07
CA ARG A 117 -19.93 -11.71 13.79
C ARG A 117 -20.73 -11.24 14.99
N ASN A 118 -20.37 -11.72 16.19
CA ASN A 118 -21.13 -11.43 17.41
C ASN A 118 -20.62 -10.19 18.16
N SER A 119 -19.43 -9.71 17.80
CA SER A 119 -18.85 -8.47 18.29
C SER A 119 -19.10 -7.36 17.28
N ARG A 120 -19.08 -6.09 17.71
CA ARG A 120 -19.22 -4.95 16.80
C ARG A 120 -17.91 -4.70 16.04
N VAL A 121 -17.41 -5.68 15.29
CA VAL A 121 -16.21 -5.55 14.46
C VAL A 121 -16.63 -4.94 13.12
N GLY A 122 -16.01 -3.83 12.74
CA GLY A 122 -16.26 -3.18 11.46
C GLY A 122 -15.67 -3.97 10.29
N GLU A 123 -16.26 -3.80 9.11
CA GLU A 123 -15.69 -4.33 7.87
C GLU A 123 -14.29 -3.75 7.64
N PRO A 124 -13.28 -4.58 7.28
CA PRO A 124 -11.96 -4.09 6.94
C PRO A 124 -12.04 -3.16 5.72
N ILE A 125 -11.62 -1.90 5.89
CA ILE A 125 -11.50 -0.91 4.80
C ILE A 125 -10.64 -1.41 3.63
N SER A 126 -9.71 -2.35 3.88
CA SER A 126 -8.89 -2.99 2.85
C SER A 126 -9.71 -3.79 1.83
N ASN A 127 -10.78 -4.47 2.26
CA ASN A 127 -11.63 -5.25 1.35
C ASN A 127 -12.39 -4.32 0.39
N SER A 128 -12.92 -3.20 0.92
CA SER A 128 -13.67 -2.23 0.13
C SER A 128 -12.79 -1.45 -0.85
N ALA A 129 -11.54 -1.14 -0.48
CA ALA A 129 -10.59 -0.48 -1.36
C ALA A 129 -10.04 -1.43 -2.44
N GLY A 130 -9.76 -2.69 -2.08
CA GLY A 130 -9.28 -3.73 -2.99
C GLY A 130 -10.31 -4.10 -4.05
N GLU A 131 -11.59 -4.24 -3.67
CA GLU A 131 -12.69 -4.50 -4.62
C GLU A 131 -12.85 -3.36 -5.63
N ARG A 132 -12.83 -2.09 -5.17
CA ARG A 132 -12.91 -0.93 -6.07
C ARG A 132 -11.73 -0.84 -7.02
N MET A 133 -10.51 -1.15 -6.57
CA MET A 133 -9.32 -1.21 -7.42
C MET A 133 -9.43 -2.34 -8.45
N SER A 134 -9.86 -3.54 -8.04
CA SER A 134 -10.04 -4.69 -8.93
C SER A 134 -11.12 -4.46 -9.99
N SER A 135 -12.21 -3.78 -9.64
CA SER A 135 -13.28 -3.41 -10.58
C SER A 135 -12.82 -2.43 -11.66
N GLN A 136 -11.76 -1.66 -11.37
CA GLN A 136 -11.24 -0.63 -12.25
C GLN A 136 -10.02 -1.09 -13.07
N VAL A 137 -9.36 -2.18 -12.65
CA VAL A 137 -8.17 -2.77 -13.30
C VAL A 137 -8.53 -4.02 -14.13
N GLY A 138 -9.78 -4.50 -14.08
CA GLY A 138 -10.24 -5.73 -14.71
C GLY A 138 -10.52 -5.71 -16.23
N GLU A 139 -10.31 -4.60 -16.94
CA GLU A 139 -10.31 -4.60 -18.42
C GLU A 139 -8.93 -5.05 -18.92
N PRO A 140 -8.79 -6.29 -19.44
CA PRO A 140 -7.47 -6.83 -19.70
C PRO A 140 -6.84 -6.21 -20.96
N VAL A 141 -5.63 -5.69 -20.82
CA VAL A 141 -4.67 -5.40 -21.92
C VAL A 141 -4.16 -6.73 -22.53
N SER A 142 -5.01 -7.75 -22.64
CA SER A 142 -4.65 -9.10 -23.12
C SER A 142 -4.55 -9.17 -24.64
N ASN A 143 -5.04 -8.18 -25.38
CA ASN A 143 -5.06 -8.22 -26.85
C ASN A 143 -3.84 -7.57 -27.53
N GLN A 144 -2.81 -7.15 -26.79
CA GLN A 144 -1.66 -6.43 -27.39
C GLN A 144 -0.29 -7.05 -27.12
N VAL A 145 -0.19 -8.20 -26.44
CA VAL A 145 1.10 -8.87 -26.22
C VAL A 145 0.95 -10.37 -26.46
N GLY A 146 1.03 -10.79 -27.72
CA GLY A 146 0.82 -12.18 -28.10
C GLY A 146 1.10 -12.52 -29.55
N GLU A 147 2.23 -12.07 -30.10
CA GLU A 147 2.80 -12.66 -31.33
C GLU A 147 4.23 -13.14 -30.98
N PRO A 148 4.48 -14.46 -30.83
CA PRO A 148 5.81 -14.96 -30.54
C PRO A 148 6.70 -14.95 -31.80
N VAL A 149 7.81 -14.21 -31.74
CA VAL A 149 8.89 -14.18 -32.74
C VAL A 149 9.71 -15.47 -32.68
N SER A 150 9.10 -16.61 -33.01
CA SER A 150 9.74 -17.94 -32.87
C SER A 150 10.20 -18.58 -34.19
N ASN A 151 10.13 -17.88 -35.33
CA ASN A 151 10.35 -18.51 -36.65
C ASN A 151 11.54 -17.97 -37.46
N GLN A 152 12.60 -17.46 -36.81
CA GLN A 152 13.76 -16.91 -37.56
C GLN A 152 15.16 -17.37 -37.11
N VAL A 153 15.32 -18.53 -36.45
CA VAL A 153 16.67 -19.05 -36.19
C VAL A 153 16.74 -20.56 -36.39
N GLY A 154 17.29 -20.98 -37.54
CA GLY A 154 17.80 -22.34 -37.75
C GLY A 154 17.53 -22.95 -39.12
N GLU A 155 18.24 -22.51 -40.15
CA GLU A 155 18.51 -23.36 -41.34
C GLU A 155 19.97 -23.83 -41.24
N PRO A 156 20.27 -25.13 -41.42
CA PRO A 156 21.60 -25.69 -41.28
C PRO A 156 22.42 -25.55 -42.58
N VAL A 157 23.73 -25.30 -42.43
CA VAL A 157 24.77 -25.53 -43.46
C VAL A 157 25.87 -26.40 -42.88
#